data_AF-A0A353VDZ3-F1
#
_entry.id   AF-A0A353VDZ3-F1
#
_cell.length_a   1.000
_cell.length_b   1.000
_cell.length_c   1.000
_cell.angle_alpha   90.00
_cell.angle_beta   90.00
_cell.angle_gamma   90.00
#
_symmetry.space_group_name_H-M   'P 1'
#
loop_
_entity.id
_entity.type
_entity.pdbx_description
1 polymer ?
#
loop_
_entity_poly.entity_id
_entity_poly.type
_entity_poly.pdbx_seq_one_letter_code
_entity_poly.pdbx_strand_id
1 'polypeptide(L)'
;MWRRRGAPPGDSGGRGGPRARGRLRAVRAAAGPRGRPRRARRPAHRARQVARGARPVAPRGAAALARRRVRADGALRAQPTARPGVGPPPRRGRPAQLRRLRRRAERGRVTVPRRVLPGLLALALAGCVTAGVGAPPGLSRPVRTVLSNGVVVIAQEHRASEVVAAQLWVRVGGRDESPDELGLSHYLEHMLFKGTPARPLGSIDRQLEGLGGTSNAFTSYDYTHFDVVLPAGHLRTGIELLADIGVNASLPADELESEKKVVFEEMNLIQDDPERFLRRRLTELAYAPHPYGRPILGTPELIRALARERLAGYYARHYVPRNMVLVVVGAVTPDEVLALARATFGRLSGGPAGRGALAPPPTLDRSRRLDVPRSEQQAYLGLAWRTAAVSSADVYAVDLLTYILGDSPSSRLNQELRERRRLASSIEAGYVASEQAGIVTVAARLDAPNLDRAEAAILDVIRRVREQGVTEAERQRALITAESSYAFDIETAEGLARSYGQAETTWTLDDELAYLGRLRQITAAQIRDAARKYFGDADYARVRFVPR
;
A
#
# COMPACT_ATOMS: atom_id res chain seq x y z
N MET A 1 -28.44 17.23 42.91
CA MET A 1 -27.88 17.02 44.27
C MET A 1 -26.37 16.84 44.11
N TRP A 2 -25.42 17.56 44.74
CA TRP A 2 -25.29 18.88 45.41
C TRP A 2 -24.04 19.55 44.73
N ARG A 3 -23.86 20.85 44.43
CA ARG A 3 -23.78 22.12 45.24
C ARG A 3 -22.69 22.09 46.35
N ARG A 4 -21.80 23.09 46.54
CA ARG A 4 -21.54 24.40 45.86
C ARG A 4 -20.25 25.10 46.37
N ARG A 5 -19.62 25.97 45.53
CA ARG A 5 -18.78 27.17 45.87
C ARG A 5 -17.38 26.94 46.53
N GLY A 6 -16.42 27.90 46.46
CA GLY A 6 -16.43 29.23 45.80
C GLY A 6 -15.10 30.03 45.87
N ALA A 7 -15.12 31.29 45.39
CA ALA A 7 -14.05 32.32 45.33
C ALA A 7 -14.70 33.71 45.00
N PRO A 8 -14.00 34.86 44.76
CA PRO A 8 -12.63 35.30 45.08
C PRO A 8 -12.68 36.33 46.26
N PRO A 9 -12.18 37.62 46.29
CA PRO A 9 -11.49 38.53 45.34
C PRO A 9 -9.93 38.46 45.51
N GLY A 10 -9.03 39.47 45.38
CA GLY A 10 -8.99 40.93 45.06
C GLY A 10 -7.83 41.63 45.84
N ASP A 11 -7.31 42.83 45.53
CA ASP A 11 -7.33 43.71 44.33
C ASP A 11 -6.22 44.81 44.47
N SER A 12 -5.97 45.62 43.43
CA SER A 12 -5.12 46.84 43.35
C SER A 12 -3.57 46.67 43.33
N GLY A 13 -2.79 47.58 42.73
CA GLY A 13 -3.17 48.68 41.83
C GLY A 13 -2.10 49.75 41.54
N GLY A 14 -1.96 50.13 40.25
CA GLY A 14 -1.27 51.35 39.76
C GLY A 14 0.26 51.29 39.59
N ARG A 15 0.93 52.23 38.89
CA ARG A 15 0.62 53.09 37.72
C ARG A 15 1.86 54.00 37.49
N GLY A 16 2.44 54.11 36.29
CA GLY A 16 3.53 55.09 36.07
C GLY A 16 4.23 55.07 34.70
N GLY A 17 4.03 56.13 33.92
CA GLY A 17 4.95 56.63 32.87
C GLY A 17 5.11 58.16 33.07
N PRO A 18 5.49 58.98 32.06
CA PRO A 18 5.69 58.64 30.63
C PRO A 18 6.79 59.47 29.85
N ARG A 19 6.85 59.28 28.51
CA ARG A 19 7.28 60.23 27.44
C ARG A 19 8.74 60.77 27.34
N ALA A 20 9.34 60.58 26.14
CA ALA A 20 10.08 61.56 25.28
C ALA A 20 11.20 60.84 24.47
N ARG A 21 11.73 61.27 23.30
CA ARG A 21 11.34 62.03 22.08
C ARG A 21 12.66 62.32 21.32
N GLY A 22 12.71 62.15 19.99
CA GLY A 22 13.83 62.58 19.10
C GLY A 22 14.50 61.40 18.37
N ARG A 23 14.48 61.22 17.04
CA ARG A 23 14.67 62.03 15.80
C ARG A 23 16.11 62.13 15.27
N LEU A 24 16.29 61.53 14.09
CA LEU A 24 17.10 61.98 12.94
C LEU A 24 18.63 62.08 13.07
N ARG A 25 19.33 61.30 12.22
CA ARG A 25 20.07 61.86 11.06
C ARG A 25 20.34 60.81 9.98
N ALA A 26 20.70 61.28 8.79
CA ALA A 26 21.14 60.48 7.64
C ALA A 26 22.34 61.17 6.98
N VAL A 27 23.13 60.42 6.21
CA VAL A 27 24.24 60.94 5.37
C VAL A 27 24.13 60.33 3.97
N ARG A 28 24.59 61.06 2.95
CA ARG A 28 24.39 60.82 1.51
C ARG A 28 25.71 60.95 0.73
N ALA A 29 25.66 60.60 -0.57
CA ALA A 29 26.72 60.79 -1.60
C ALA A 29 27.95 59.87 -1.45
N ALA A 30 28.69 59.48 -2.51
CA ALA A 30 28.42 59.36 -3.97
C ALA A 30 29.51 58.41 -4.57
N ALA A 31 29.58 58.02 -5.85
CA ALA A 31 28.87 58.42 -7.07
C ALA A 31 28.70 57.23 -8.07
N GLY A 32 28.46 57.51 -9.35
CA GLY A 32 28.69 56.60 -10.49
C GLY A 32 29.64 57.24 -11.52
N PRO A 33 29.54 56.99 -12.85
CA PRO A 33 28.51 56.18 -13.54
C PRO A 33 28.96 55.43 -14.84
N ARG A 34 27.97 54.85 -15.57
CA ARG A 34 27.95 54.44 -17.02
C ARG A 34 28.82 53.23 -17.45
N GLY A 35 28.25 52.32 -18.27
CA GLY A 35 28.99 51.13 -18.75
C GLY A 35 28.23 50.03 -19.56
N ARG A 36 27.32 50.38 -20.48
CA ARG A 36 26.83 49.49 -21.57
C ARG A 36 26.90 50.32 -22.88
N PRO A 37 27.10 49.77 -24.10
CA PRO A 37 26.58 48.46 -24.58
C PRO A 37 27.46 47.65 -25.59
N ARG A 38 27.05 46.42 -25.95
CA ARG A 38 26.67 45.97 -27.34
C ARG A 38 26.61 44.44 -27.51
N ARG A 39 25.94 44.01 -28.59
CA ARG A 39 25.87 42.61 -29.10
C ARG A 39 27.06 42.31 -30.03
N ALA A 40 27.55 41.06 -30.09
CA ALA A 40 28.09 40.47 -31.32
C ALA A 40 28.12 38.93 -31.31
N ARG A 41 27.42 38.33 -32.29
CA ARG A 41 27.75 37.17 -33.16
C ARG A 41 28.46 35.90 -32.61
N ARG A 42 27.90 34.75 -32.99
CA ARG A 42 28.61 33.46 -33.19
C ARG A 42 29.75 33.61 -34.22
N PRO A 43 30.68 32.65 -34.26
CA PRO A 43 30.73 31.81 -35.47
C PRO A 43 30.66 30.31 -35.15
N ALA A 44 30.58 29.48 -36.20
CA ALA A 44 30.74 28.03 -36.12
C ALA A 44 31.38 27.54 -37.43
N HIS A 45 32.29 26.55 -37.37
CA HIS A 45 32.34 25.40 -38.30
C HIS A 45 33.54 24.45 -38.05
N ARG A 46 33.31 23.17 -38.36
CA ARG A 46 34.25 22.10 -38.80
C ARG A 46 35.48 21.81 -37.91
N ALA A 47 35.64 20.67 -37.23
CA ALA A 47 35.46 19.23 -37.57
C ALA A 47 36.63 18.57 -38.31
N ARG A 48 37.11 17.43 -37.77
CA ARG A 48 37.77 16.30 -38.46
C ARG A 48 37.62 15.01 -37.64
N GLN A 49 37.80 13.86 -38.28
CA GLN A 49 37.65 12.50 -37.72
C GLN A 49 39.02 11.86 -37.40
N VAL A 50 39.06 10.52 -37.22
CA VAL A 50 40.22 9.61 -36.96
C VAL A 50 40.44 9.38 -35.45
N ALA A 51 40.42 8.15 -34.89
CA ALA A 51 40.20 6.82 -35.48
C ALA A 51 39.55 5.79 -34.52
N ARG A 52 39.32 4.58 -35.07
CA ARG A 52 38.82 3.33 -34.48
C ARG A 52 39.55 2.89 -33.19
N GLY A 53 38.89 2.09 -32.35
CA GLY A 53 39.55 0.87 -31.84
C GLY A 53 39.50 0.50 -30.35
N ALA A 54 38.32 0.46 -29.71
CA ALA A 54 38.15 -0.34 -28.47
C ALA A 54 36.70 -0.84 -28.31
N ARG A 55 36.53 -2.10 -27.87
CA ARG A 55 35.25 -2.65 -27.39
C ARG A 55 35.36 -2.91 -25.88
N PRO A 56 34.65 -2.16 -25.01
CA PRO A 56 34.43 -2.60 -23.64
C PRO A 56 33.48 -3.81 -23.64
N VAL A 57 33.83 -4.87 -22.92
CA VAL A 57 32.89 -5.97 -22.65
C VAL A 57 31.96 -5.52 -21.53
N ALA A 58 30.67 -5.35 -21.83
CA ALA A 58 29.68 -5.03 -20.81
C ALA A 58 29.43 -6.26 -19.91
N PRO A 59 29.41 -6.10 -18.57
CA PRO A 59 29.08 -7.20 -17.66
C PRO A 59 27.61 -7.61 -17.83
N ARG A 60 27.37 -8.93 -17.91
CA ARG A 60 26.02 -9.50 -17.94
C ARG A 60 25.54 -9.73 -16.51
N GLY A 61 24.49 -9.02 -16.07
CA GLY A 61 23.83 -9.34 -14.79
C GLY A 61 23.12 -8.17 -14.10
N ALA A 62 22.08 -7.59 -14.71
CA ALA A 62 21.22 -6.58 -14.07
C ALA A 62 19.87 -6.42 -14.83
N ALA A 63 19.04 -7.47 -14.92
CA ALA A 63 17.83 -7.42 -15.76
C ALA A 63 16.69 -8.42 -15.41
N ALA A 64 16.46 -8.79 -14.13
CA ALA A 64 15.44 -9.81 -13.80
C ALA A 64 14.80 -9.78 -12.39
N LEU A 65 14.49 -8.61 -11.78
CA LEU A 65 13.75 -8.54 -10.50
C LEU A 65 12.67 -7.44 -10.53
N ALA A 66 11.42 -7.80 -10.85
CA ALA A 66 10.21 -6.94 -10.73
C ALA A 66 8.87 -7.67 -11.08
N ARG A 67 8.51 -8.80 -10.43
CA ARG A 67 7.29 -9.58 -10.80
C ARG A 67 6.47 -10.26 -9.67
N ARG A 68 6.06 -9.51 -8.64
CA ARG A 68 4.82 -9.67 -7.82
C ARG A 68 4.75 -8.44 -6.89
N ARG A 69 3.70 -7.63 -6.81
CA ARG A 69 2.25 -7.86 -6.56
C ARG A 69 1.89 -8.13 -5.09
N VAL A 70 2.22 -7.19 -4.21
CA VAL A 70 1.37 -6.87 -3.03
C VAL A 70 -0.02 -6.46 -3.53
N ARG A 71 -1.08 -6.78 -2.77
CA ARG A 71 -2.46 -6.37 -3.07
C ARG A 71 -3.06 -5.50 -1.97
N ALA A 72 -2.96 -4.18 -2.20
CA ALA A 72 -3.81 -3.15 -1.61
C ALA A 72 -4.03 -2.04 -2.65
N ASP A 73 -4.36 -2.45 -3.89
CA ASP A 73 -4.63 -1.59 -5.04
C ASP A 73 -5.57 -2.30 -6.04
N GLY A 74 -6.44 -1.54 -6.68
CA GLY A 74 -7.47 -2.04 -7.59
C GLY A 74 -6.91 -2.68 -8.86
N ALA A 75 -7.51 -3.81 -9.27
CA ALA A 75 -7.28 -4.42 -10.58
C ALA A 75 -8.34 -5.49 -10.92
N LEU A 76 -9.39 -5.08 -11.66
CA LEU A 76 -10.31 -6.00 -12.34
C LEU A 76 -9.56 -6.87 -13.37
N ARG A 77 -10.02 -8.12 -13.57
CA ARG A 77 -9.48 -9.00 -14.63
C ARG A 77 -9.93 -8.53 -16.01
N ALA A 78 -8.97 -8.19 -16.88
CA ALA A 78 -9.18 -8.11 -18.32
C ALA A 78 -8.71 -9.40 -19.01
N GLN A 79 -9.49 -9.90 -19.97
CA GLN A 79 -9.06 -10.97 -20.89
C GLN A 79 -8.33 -10.38 -22.11
N PRO A 80 -7.45 -11.12 -22.81
CA PRO A 80 -6.69 -10.57 -23.93
C PRO A 80 -7.58 -10.39 -25.18
N THR A 81 -7.74 -9.15 -25.64
CA THR A 81 -8.28 -8.85 -26.98
C THR A 81 -7.17 -9.00 -28.04
N ALA A 82 -7.52 -9.56 -29.19
CA ALA A 82 -6.57 -9.80 -30.27
C ALA A 82 -6.20 -8.50 -31.04
N ARG A 83 -4.96 -8.44 -31.55
CA ARG A 83 -4.55 -7.37 -32.49
C ARG A 83 -5.15 -7.61 -33.88
N PRO A 84 -5.59 -6.56 -34.60
CA PRO A 84 -6.01 -6.67 -36.00
C PRO A 84 -4.80 -6.67 -36.96
N GLY A 85 -5.01 -7.12 -38.21
CA GLY A 85 -4.25 -6.60 -39.36
C GLY A 85 -3.20 -7.49 -40.04
N VAL A 86 -3.53 -8.73 -40.41
CA VAL A 86 -2.92 -9.41 -41.57
C VAL A 86 -4.01 -10.06 -42.41
N GLY A 87 -4.03 -9.81 -43.73
CA GLY A 87 -5.04 -10.34 -44.65
C GLY A 87 -4.82 -11.82 -45.01
N PRO A 88 -5.88 -12.58 -45.38
CA PRO A 88 -5.79 -14.01 -45.62
C PRO A 88 -5.25 -14.36 -47.03
N PRO A 89 -4.22 -15.22 -47.15
CA PRO A 89 -3.89 -15.89 -48.41
C PRO A 89 -4.93 -16.98 -48.77
N PRO A 90 -5.00 -17.42 -50.05
CA PRO A 90 -6.19 -18.10 -50.59
C PRO A 90 -6.32 -19.58 -50.22
N ARG A 91 -7.57 -20.07 -50.25
CA ARG A 91 -7.93 -21.49 -50.09
C ARG A 91 -7.34 -22.34 -51.23
N ARG A 92 -6.63 -23.43 -50.88
CA ARG A 92 -6.44 -24.62 -51.73
C ARG A 92 -6.76 -25.89 -50.92
N GLY A 93 -7.17 -26.95 -51.63
CA GLY A 93 -7.93 -28.06 -51.05
C GLY A 93 -7.13 -29.11 -50.28
N ARG A 94 -7.83 -29.87 -49.41
CA ARG A 94 -7.33 -31.12 -48.81
C ARG A 94 -7.47 -32.28 -49.82
N PRO A 95 -6.43 -33.08 -50.08
CA PRO A 95 -6.59 -34.42 -50.64
C PRO A 95 -7.30 -35.34 -49.63
N ALA A 96 -7.96 -36.39 -50.11
CA ALA A 96 -8.68 -37.34 -49.27
C ALA A 96 -7.94 -38.68 -49.16
N GLN A 97 -7.75 -39.17 -47.93
CA GLN A 97 -7.47 -40.57 -47.61
C GLN A 97 -8.02 -40.88 -46.20
N LEU A 98 -8.01 -42.15 -45.79
CA LEU A 98 -8.64 -42.67 -44.55
C LEU A 98 -10.18 -42.63 -44.49
N ARG A 99 -10.86 -42.88 -45.63
CA ARG A 99 -12.19 -43.53 -45.63
C ARG A 99 -12.05 -45.05 -45.79
N ARG A 100 -11.77 -45.77 -44.70
CA ARG A 100 -11.97 -47.24 -44.51
C ARG A 100 -12.13 -47.52 -43.01
N LEU A 101 -12.67 -48.68 -42.64
CA LEU A 101 -13.00 -49.08 -41.25
C LEU A 101 -14.18 -48.33 -40.55
N ARG A 102 -15.25 -48.01 -41.29
CA ARG A 102 -16.63 -47.96 -40.74
C ARG A 102 -17.64 -48.61 -41.69
N ARG A 103 -17.78 -49.95 -41.61
CA ARG A 103 -18.93 -50.76 -42.09
C ARG A 103 -18.77 -52.25 -41.75
N ARG A 104 -19.16 -52.65 -40.52
CA ARG A 104 -19.65 -53.99 -40.12
C ARG A 104 -20.13 -53.93 -38.66
N ALA A 105 -20.86 -54.95 -38.23
CA ALA A 105 -21.39 -55.15 -36.87
C ALA A 105 -22.39 -54.08 -36.38
N GLU A 106 -23.60 -54.10 -36.97
CA GLU A 106 -24.80 -54.07 -36.12
C GLU A 106 -24.96 -55.42 -35.40
N ARG A 107 -25.89 -55.48 -34.43
CA ARG A 107 -26.35 -56.67 -33.68
C ARG A 107 -25.37 -57.17 -32.60
N GLY A 108 -25.78 -56.97 -31.34
CA GLY A 108 -25.08 -57.49 -30.15
C GLY A 108 -25.74 -57.02 -28.85
N ARG A 109 -26.88 -57.62 -28.46
CA ARG A 109 -27.42 -57.46 -27.10
C ARG A 109 -26.61 -58.35 -26.16
N VAL A 110 -26.01 -57.77 -25.12
CA VAL A 110 -25.33 -58.53 -24.05
C VAL A 110 -26.19 -58.51 -22.79
N THR A 111 -26.69 -59.67 -22.40
CA THR A 111 -27.41 -59.90 -21.14
C THR A 111 -26.45 -60.40 -20.07
N VAL A 112 -26.40 -59.73 -18.91
CA VAL A 112 -25.58 -60.15 -17.77
C VAL A 112 -26.39 -61.05 -16.83
N PRO A 113 -25.91 -62.26 -16.46
CA PRO A 113 -26.68 -63.22 -15.67
C PRO A 113 -26.76 -62.86 -14.18
N ARG A 114 -27.98 -62.87 -13.62
CA ARG A 114 -28.28 -62.50 -12.21
C ARG A 114 -27.92 -63.60 -11.18
N ARG A 115 -26.68 -64.11 -11.12
CA ARG A 115 -26.24 -65.10 -10.09
C ARG A 115 -24.78 -64.96 -9.56
N VAL A 116 -24.28 -63.74 -9.34
CA VAL A 116 -23.11 -63.50 -8.46
C VAL A 116 -23.35 -62.26 -7.58
N LEU A 117 -24.22 -62.38 -6.58
CA LEU A 117 -24.59 -61.27 -5.69
C LEU A 117 -25.02 -61.72 -4.28
N PRO A 118 -24.09 -62.32 -3.50
CA PRO A 118 -24.02 -61.93 -2.08
C PRO A 118 -22.60 -61.74 -1.52
N GLY A 119 -21.54 -62.20 -2.21
CA GLY A 119 -20.20 -62.35 -1.61
C GLY A 119 -19.39 -61.06 -1.39
N LEU A 120 -19.67 -59.98 -2.13
CA LEU A 120 -18.83 -58.77 -2.13
C LEU A 120 -19.37 -57.61 -1.27
N LEU A 121 -20.56 -57.74 -0.66
CA LEU A 121 -21.13 -56.67 0.16
C LEU A 121 -20.62 -56.69 1.62
N ALA A 122 -20.10 -57.84 2.10
CA ALA A 122 -19.65 -58.01 3.48
C ALA A 122 -18.31 -57.33 3.78
N LEU A 123 -17.39 -57.22 2.81
CA LEU A 123 -16.11 -56.52 3.00
C LEU A 123 -16.24 -54.98 2.93
N ALA A 124 -17.35 -54.46 2.40
CA ALA A 124 -17.57 -53.02 2.25
C ALA A 124 -18.07 -52.32 3.54
N LEU A 125 -18.48 -53.09 4.57
CA LEU A 125 -19.15 -52.58 5.77
C LEU A 125 -18.30 -52.63 7.06
N ALA A 126 -17.09 -53.21 7.01
CA ALA A 126 -16.17 -53.27 8.15
C ALA A 126 -15.05 -52.20 8.11
N GLY A 127 -14.92 -51.46 7.01
CA GLY A 127 -13.80 -50.54 6.78
C GLY A 127 -13.98 -49.11 7.33
N CYS A 128 -15.20 -48.70 7.65
CA CYS A 128 -15.49 -47.35 8.15
C CYS A 128 -15.43 -47.28 9.68
N VAL A 129 -14.25 -47.58 10.26
CA VAL A 129 -13.92 -47.02 11.57
C VAL A 129 -13.91 -45.51 11.40
N THR A 130 -14.82 -44.81 12.08
CA THR A 130 -14.81 -43.34 12.15
C THR A 130 -13.66 -42.89 13.03
N ALA A 131 -12.44 -42.95 12.48
CA ALA A 131 -11.33 -42.15 12.95
C ALA A 131 -11.84 -40.71 12.98
N GLY A 132 -12.01 -40.18 14.19
CA GLY A 132 -12.58 -38.86 14.38
C GLY A 132 -11.70 -37.85 13.66
N VAL A 133 -12.21 -37.27 12.57
CA VAL A 133 -11.62 -36.09 11.96
C VAL A 133 -11.82 -34.97 12.96
N GLY A 134 -10.88 -34.87 13.91
CA GLY A 134 -10.82 -33.76 14.84
C GLY A 134 -10.85 -32.48 14.03
N ALA A 135 -11.63 -31.50 14.49
CA ALA A 135 -11.65 -30.19 13.86
C ALA A 135 -10.18 -29.74 13.69
N PRO A 136 -9.79 -29.25 12.49
CA PRO A 136 -8.40 -28.93 12.21
C PRO A 136 -7.90 -28.01 13.33
N PRO A 137 -6.74 -28.31 13.96
CA PRO A 137 -6.31 -27.62 15.16
C PRO A 137 -6.28 -26.11 14.85
N GLY A 138 -7.11 -25.36 15.57
CA GLY A 138 -7.30 -23.94 15.29
C GLY A 138 -5.96 -23.23 15.32
N LEU A 139 -5.73 -22.34 14.35
CA LEU A 139 -4.46 -21.62 14.19
C LEU A 139 -3.96 -21.12 15.55
N SER A 140 -2.68 -21.39 15.86
CA SER A 140 -2.09 -20.98 17.12
C SER A 140 -2.28 -19.47 17.30
N ARG A 141 -2.56 -19.01 18.53
CA ARG A 141 -2.68 -17.56 18.75
C ARG A 141 -1.29 -16.91 18.71
N PRO A 142 -1.14 -15.74 18.07
CA PRO A 142 0.13 -15.04 18.09
C PRO A 142 0.53 -14.66 19.52
N VAL A 143 1.80 -14.89 19.84
CA VAL A 143 2.42 -14.50 21.11
C VAL A 143 3.12 -13.17 20.92
N ARG A 144 2.64 -12.13 21.61
CA ARG A 144 3.22 -10.77 21.60
C ARG A 144 4.09 -10.55 22.83
N THR A 145 5.39 -10.33 22.64
CA THR A 145 6.37 -10.02 23.68
C THR A 145 7.01 -8.67 23.41
N VAL A 146 7.45 -7.95 24.46
CA VAL A 146 8.28 -6.74 24.33
C VAL A 146 9.65 -7.04 24.93
N LEU A 147 10.72 -6.79 24.18
CA LEU A 147 12.10 -6.95 24.65
C LEU A 147 12.49 -5.81 25.60
N SER A 148 13.55 -6.00 26.40
CA SER A 148 14.02 -5.01 27.39
C SER A 148 14.44 -3.67 26.78
N ASN A 149 14.91 -3.66 25.53
CA ASN A 149 15.21 -2.45 24.76
C ASN A 149 13.98 -1.85 24.04
N GLY A 150 12.82 -2.50 24.10
CA GLY A 150 11.54 -2.01 23.60
C GLY A 150 11.14 -2.45 22.19
N VAL A 151 11.89 -3.34 21.54
CA VAL A 151 11.41 -4.02 20.31
C VAL A 151 10.18 -4.87 20.65
N VAL A 152 9.12 -4.74 19.87
CA VAL A 152 7.96 -5.65 19.96
C VAL A 152 8.24 -6.87 19.09
N VAL A 153 7.97 -8.06 19.60
CA VAL A 153 8.10 -9.34 18.89
C VAL A 153 6.72 -10.01 18.86
N ILE A 154 6.22 -10.32 17.67
CA ILE A 154 4.99 -11.10 17.47
C ILE A 154 5.37 -12.41 16.77
N ALA A 155 5.04 -13.55 17.38
CA ALA A 155 5.37 -14.87 16.85
C ALA A 155 4.15 -15.79 16.80
N GLN A 156 3.94 -16.51 15.69
CA GLN A 156 2.83 -17.46 15.53
C GLN A 156 3.29 -18.72 14.77
N GLU A 157 2.93 -19.91 15.28
CA GLU A 157 3.11 -21.15 14.53
C GLU A 157 1.96 -21.34 13.53
N HIS A 158 2.32 -21.45 12.24
CA HIS A 158 1.42 -21.66 11.10
C HIS A 158 2.04 -22.65 10.10
N ARG A 159 1.68 -23.94 10.23
CA ARG A 159 2.22 -25.04 9.40
C ARG A 159 1.41 -25.34 8.14
N ALA A 160 0.92 -24.31 7.43
CA ALA A 160 0.35 -24.50 6.09
C ALA A 160 1.41 -24.94 5.05
N SER A 161 2.68 -24.63 5.29
CA SER A 161 3.84 -25.17 4.57
C SER A 161 5.11 -24.96 5.42
N GLU A 162 6.20 -25.67 5.11
CA GLU A 162 7.48 -25.60 5.84
C GLU A 162 8.32 -24.35 5.45
N VAL A 163 7.67 -23.19 5.51
CA VAL A 163 8.24 -21.85 5.29
C VAL A 163 8.07 -20.99 6.53
N VAL A 164 8.79 -19.87 6.56
CA VAL A 164 8.60 -18.80 7.52
C VAL A 164 8.67 -17.45 6.84
N ALA A 165 7.73 -16.57 7.17
CA ALA A 165 7.82 -15.15 6.88
C ALA A 165 8.33 -14.44 8.14
N ALA A 166 9.47 -13.74 8.02
CA ALA A 166 9.97 -12.83 9.04
C ALA A 166 9.93 -11.41 8.49
N GLN A 167 9.46 -10.46 9.29
CA GLN A 167 9.19 -9.09 8.85
C GLN A 167 9.66 -8.07 9.89
N LEU A 168 10.39 -7.06 9.44
CA LEU A 168 10.73 -5.88 10.22
C LEU A 168 9.82 -4.73 9.81
N TRP A 169 9.04 -4.25 10.77
CA TRP A 169 8.20 -3.07 10.63
C TRP A 169 8.76 -1.94 11.48
N VAL A 170 8.88 -0.75 10.92
CA VAL A 170 9.39 0.45 11.62
C VAL A 170 8.32 1.52 11.61
N ARG A 171 8.00 2.10 12.78
CA ARG A 171 7.00 3.17 12.95
C ARG A 171 7.55 4.53 12.48
N VAL A 172 7.89 4.61 11.20
CA VAL A 172 8.33 5.81 10.48
C VAL A 172 7.82 5.74 9.05
N GLY A 173 7.34 6.83 8.48
CA GLY A 173 6.96 6.91 7.07
C GLY A 173 6.81 8.35 6.59
N GLY A 174 6.23 8.53 5.40
CA GLY A 174 6.11 9.84 4.74
C GLY A 174 5.39 10.93 5.54
N ARG A 175 4.72 10.59 6.66
CA ARG A 175 4.14 11.58 7.58
C ARG A 175 5.17 12.23 8.52
N ASP A 176 6.22 11.49 8.88
CA ASP A 176 7.18 11.85 9.95
C ASP A 176 8.36 12.69 9.40
N GLU A 177 8.40 12.90 8.09
CA GLU A 177 9.40 13.69 7.36
C GLU A 177 9.21 15.20 7.58
N SER A 178 10.31 15.95 7.70
CA SER A 178 10.28 17.42 7.64
C SER A 178 10.18 17.91 6.18
N PRO A 179 9.85 19.19 5.92
CA PRO A 179 9.74 19.73 4.56
C PRO A 179 11.03 19.66 3.72
N ASP A 180 12.19 19.52 4.35
CA ASP A 180 13.52 19.32 3.75
C ASP A 180 13.98 17.85 3.75
N GLU A 181 13.10 16.92 4.16
CA GLU A 181 13.35 15.47 4.26
C GLU A 181 12.29 14.63 3.54
N LEU A 182 11.51 15.24 2.64
CA LEU A 182 10.45 14.54 1.91
C LEU A 182 11.03 13.46 0.98
N GLY A 183 10.53 12.23 1.14
CA GLY A 183 10.98 11.04 0.43
C GLY A 183 12.10 10.25 1.10
N LEU A 184 12.64 10.69 2.25
CA LEU A 184 13.73 9.96 2.92
C LEU A 184 13.32 8.58 3.42
N SER A 185 12.07 8.36 3.82
CA SER A 185 11.57 7.05 4.26
C SER A 185 11.70 6.01 3.13
N HIS A 186 11.18 6.38 1.95
CA HIS A 186 11.20 5.59 0.73
C HIS A 186 12.61 5.45 0.15
N TYR A 187 13.42 6.50 0.23
CA TYR A 187 14.81 6.43 -0.23
C TYR A 187 15.66 5.50 0.64
N LEU A 188 15.42 5.52 1.95
CA LEU A 188 16.11 4.67 2.92
C LEU A 188 15.74 3.20 2.74
N GLU A 189 14.49 2.90 2.40
CA GLU A 189 14.01 1.56 2.04
C GLU A 189 14.88 0.91 0.94
N HIS A 190 15.08 1.60 -0.19
CA HIS A 190 15.95 1.15 -1.28
C HIS A 190 17.40 0.96 -0.81
N MET A 191 17.86 1.80 0.12
CA MET A 191 19.25 1.83 0.57
C MET A 191 19.58 0.78 1.65
N LEU A 192 18.60 0.20 2.36
CA LEU A 192 18.85 -0.82 3.40
C LEU A 192 19.40 -2.13 2.82
N PHE A 193 19.00 -2.51 1.60
CA PHE A 193 19.52 -3.70 0.91
C PHE A 193 20.89 -3.48 0.24
N LYS A 194 21.41 -2.24 0.23
CA LYS A 194 22.73 -1.89 -0.35
C LYS A 194 23.93 -2.32 0.50
N GLY A 195 23.67 -3.09 1.56
CA GLY A 195 24.68 -3.79 2.34
C GLY A 195 25.02 -3.14 3.68
N THR A 196 25.65 -3.95 4.53
CA THR A 196 26.13 -3.63 5.89
C THR A 196 27.62 -3.95 5.98
N PRO A 197 28.34 -3.60 7.07
CA PRO A 197 29.70 -4.07 7.29
C PRO A 197 29.84 -5.61 7.32
N ALA A 198 28.78 -6.34 7.65
CA ALA A 198 28.75 -7.80 7.66
C ALA A 198 28.30 -8.41 6.31
N ARG A 199 27.56 -7.65 5.50
CA ARG A 199 26.93 -8.11 4.25
C ARG A 199 27.24 -7.14 3.10
N PRO A 200 28.32 -7.36 2.32
CA PRO A 200 28.68 -6.51 1.18
C PRO A 200 27.56 -6.35 0.13
N LEU A 201 27.67 -5.34 -0.73
CA LEU A 201 26.66 -5.00 -1.75
C LEU A 201 26.19 -6.21 -2.57
N GLY A 202 24.87 -6.37 -2.65
CA GLY A 202 24.18 -7.48 -3.34
C GLY A 202 24.43 -8.88 -2.74
N SER A 203 25.14 -9.01 -1.61
CA SER A 203 25.26 -10.31 -0.93
C SER A 203 23.98 -10.72 -0.24
N ILE A 204 23.15 -9.74 0.16
CA ILE A 204 21.85 -9.93 0.80
C ILE A 204 20.90 -10.68 -0.15
N ASP A 205 20.69 -10.14 -1.35
CA ASP A 205 19.83 -10.75 -2.37
C ASP A 205 20.33 -12.14 -2.76
N ARG A 206 21.64 -12.28 -3.05
CA ARG A 206 22.26 -13.57 -3.40
C ARG A 206 22.16 -14.60 -2.27
N GLN A 207 22.19 -14.17 -1.00
CA GLN A 207 22.00 -15.06 0.15
C GLN A 207 20.56 -15.54 0.25
N LEU A 208 19.57 -14.66 0.03
CA LEU A 208 18.16 -15.00 0.08
C LEU A 208 17.74 -15.90 -1.09
N GLU A 209 18.06 -15.50 -2.33
CA GLU A 209 17.79 -16.30 -3.54
C GLU A 209 18.51 -17.66 -3.48
N GLY A 210 19.75 -17.69 -2.98
CA GLY A 210 20.54 -18.92 -2.81
C GLY A 210 19.98 -19.90 -1.77
N LEU A 211 19.13 -19.42 -0.85
CA LEU A 211 18.38 -20.24 0.12
C LEU A 211 16.95 -20.53 -0.37
N GLY A 212 16.61 -20.20 -1.62
CA GLY A 212 15.27 -20.36 -2.20
C GLY A 212 14.22 -19.42 -1.60
N GLY A 213 14.65 -18.35 -0.92
CA GLY A 213 13.79 -17.34 -0.34
C GLY A 213 13.49 -16.16 -1.27
N THR A 214 12.60 -15.29 -0.80
CA THR A 214 12.30 -13.99 -1.40
C THR A 214 12.34 -12.91 -0.33
N SER A 215 12.51 -11.66 -0.74
CA SER A 215 12.35 -10.48 0.10
C SER A 215 11.66 -9.37 -0.66
N ASN A 216 10.98 -8.51 0.07
CA ASN A 216 10.40 -7.28 -0.45
C ASN A 216 10.39 -6.20 0.64
N ALA A 217 10.02 -4.97 0.25
CA ALA A 217 9.80 -3.86 1.16
C ALA A 217 8.67 -2.96 0.62
N PHE A 218 8.17 -2.05 1.46
CA PHE A 218 7.40 -0.88 1.03
C PHE A 218 7.28 0.19 2.13
N THR A 219 7.18 1.45 1.71
CA THR A 219 6.95 2.61 2.57
C THR A 219 5.51 3.12 2.46
N SER A 220 4.91 3.36 3.62
CA SER A 220 3.59 3.96 3.81
C SER A 220 3.74 5.38 4.39
N TYR A 221 2.61 6.04 4.66
CA TYR A 221 2.62 7.27 5.46
C TYR A 221 2.94 7.00 6.93
N ASP A 222 2.50 5.85 7.47
CA ASP A 222 2.55 5.52 8.90
C ASP A 222 3.64 4.52 9.30
N TYR A 223 4.33 3.88 8.35
CA TYR A 223 5.37 2.88 8.60
C TYR A 223 6.21 2.60 7.34
N THR A 224 7.40 1.99 7.52
CA THR A 224 8.15 1.30 6.46
C THR A 224 8.30 -0.16 6.88
N HIS A 225 8.15 -1.04 5.90
CA HIS A 225 8.11 -2.49 6.07
C HIS A 225 9.20 -3.17 5.23
N PHE A 226 9.78 -4.24 5.78
CA PHE A 226 10.74 -5.13 5.13
C PHE A 226 10.37 -6.58 5.45
N ASP A 227 10.36 -7.48 4.47
CA ASP A 227 10.11 -8.91 4.66
C ASP A 227 11.23 -9.79 4.10
N VAL A 228 11.32 -10.99 4.66
CA VAL A 228 11.94 -12.16 4.05
C VAL A 228 11.01 -13.36 4.21
N VAL A 229 10.80 -14.12 3.14
CA VAL A 229 10.10 -15.42 3.16
C VAL A 229 11.11 -16.50 2.78
N LEU A 230 11.28 -17.49 3.65
CA LEU A 230 12.34 -18.49 3.58
C LEU A 230 11.81 -19.89 3.94
N PRO A 231 12.48 -20.99 3.53
CA PRO A 231 12.30 -22.30 4.16
C PRO A 231 12.50 -22.21 5.68
N ALA A 232 11.68 -22.90 6.47
CA ALA A 232 11.63 -22.70 7.93
C ALA A 232 12.99 -22.91 8.63
N GLY A 233 13.80 -23.87 8.17
CA GLY A 233 15.17 -24.11 8.66
C GLY A 233 16.18 -22.96 8.42
N HIS A 234 15.76 -21.86 7.79
CA HIS A 234 16.55 -20.64 7.60
C HIS A 234 16.01 -19.43 8.38
N LEU A 235 15.08 -19.64 9.32
CA LEU A 235 14.56 -18.65 10.28
C LEU A 235 15.67 -17.76 10.87
N ARG A 236 16.75 -18.39 11.37
CA ARG A 236 17.91 -17.71 11.94
C ARG A 236 18.48 -16.68 10.97
N THR A 237 18.72 -17.07 9.72
CA THR A 237 19.29 -16.20 8.68
C THR A 237 18.37 -15.02 8.41
N GLY A 238 17.05 -15.23 8.36
CA GLY A 238 16.09 -14.15 8.17
C GLY A 238 16.09 -13.12 9.30
N ILE A 239 16.04 -13.58 10.56
CA ILE A 239 16.10 -12.69 11.73
C ILE A 239 17.46 -11.95 11.82
N GLU A 240 18.57 -12.66 11.61
CA GLU A 240 19.93 -12.08 11.63
C GLU A 240 20.20 -11.11 10.45
N LEU A 241 19.48 -11.23 9.34
CA LEU A 241 19.52 -10.31 8.20
C LEU A 241 18.69 -9.06 8.49
N LEU A 242 17.44 -9.22 8.93
CA LEU A 242 16.56 -8.11 9.27
C LEU A 242 17.10 -7.24 10.41
N ALA A 243 17.70 -7.86 11.44
CA ALA A 243 18.36 -7.13 12.52
C ALA A 243 19.58 -6.32 12.03
N ASP A 244 20.31 -6.85 11.05
CA ASP A 244 21.54 -6.25 10.52
C ASP A 244 21.22 -5.05 9.59
N ILE A 245 20.33 -5.21 8.61
CA ILE A 245 19.87 -4.06 7.79
C ILE A 245 19.11 -3.02 8.64
N GLY A 246 18.46 -3.47 9.72
CA GLY A 246 17.70 -2.61 10.61
C GLY A 246 18.53 -1.53 11.32
N VAL A 247 19.83 -1.75 11.57
CA VAL A 247 20.71 -0.79 12.28
C VAL A 247 22.12 -0.56 11.69
N ASN A 248 22.61 -1.46 10.82
CA ASN A 248 24.00 -1.44 10.32
C ASN A 248 24.13 -1.10 8.83
N ALA A 249 23.13 -0.49 8.18
CA ALA A 249 23.19 -0.16 6.75
C ALA A 249 24.36 0.79 6.44
N SER A 250 25.23 0.39 5.51
CA SER A 250 26.45 1.13 5.15
C SER A 250 26.17 2.44 4.40
N LEU A 251 25.00 2.53 3.76
CA LEU A 251 24.57 3.63 2.88
C LEU A 251 25.68 4.09 1.90
N PRO A 252 26.15 3.24 0.96
CA PRO A 252 27.27 3.59 0.07
C PRO A 252 26.95 4.83 -0.78
N ALA A 253 27.93 5.73 -0.95
CA ALA A 253 27.70 7.03 -1.62
C ALA A 253 27.54 6.90 -3.15
N ASP A 254 28.22 5.91 -3.74
CA ASP A 254 28.11 5.51 -5.13
C ASP A 254 26.75 4.85 -5.43
N GLU A 255 26.29 3.94 -4.57
CA GLU A 255 24.93 3.40 -4.67
C GLU A 255 23.88 4.48 -4.45
N LEU A 256 24.10 5.44 -3.55
CA LEU A 256 23.20 6.58 -3.36
C LEU A 256 23.05 7.39 -4.65
N GLU A 257 24.13 7.78 -5.33
CA GLU A 257 24.03 8.51 -6.62
C GLU A 257 23.55 7.62 -7.79
N SER A 258 23.61 6.30 -7.65
CA SER A 258 22.98 5.36 -8.59
C SER A 258 21.47 5.32 -8.40
N GLU A 259 21.01 5.16 -7.16
CA GLU A 259 19.62 4.92 -6.78
C GLU A 259 18.71 6.14 -7.05
N LYS A 260 19.26 7.36 -7.08
CA LYS A 260 18.52 8.57 -7.52
C LYS A 260 17.85 8.36 -8.88
N LYS A 261 18.50 7.62 -9.79
CA LYS A 261 17.97 7.31 -11.12
C LYS A 261 16.78 6.36 -11.03
N VAL A 262 16.85 5.34 -10.18
CA VAL A 262 15.76 4.37 -9.96
C VAL A 262 14.54 5.09 -9.41
N VAL A 263 14.72 5.94 -8.39
CA VAL A 263 13.63 6.74 -7.81
C VAL A 263 13.06 7.74 -8.81
N PHE A 264 13.88 8.36 -9.68
CA PHE A 264 13.35 9.22 -10.76
C PHE A 264 12.54 8.42 -11.80
N GLU A 265 12.96 7.21 -12.19
CA GLU A 265 12.16 6.38 -13.09
C GLU A 265 10.87 5.86 -12.42
N GLU A 266 10.86 5.65 -11.10
CA GLU A 266 9.60 5.37 -10.40
C GLU A 266 8.67 6.60 -10.33
N MET A 267 9.21 7.79 -10.09
CA MET A 267 8.46 9.04 -10.22
C MET A 267 7.85 9.16 -11.62
N ASN A 268 8.58 8.77 -12.67
CA ASN A 268 8.08 8.71 -14.05
C ASN A 268 6.97 7.65 -14.21
N LEU A 269 7.14 6.43 -13.68
CA LEU A 269 6.13 5.37 -13.73
C LEU A 269 4.82 5.77 -13.03
N ILE A 270 4.88 6.49 -11.90
CA ILE A 270 3.71 7.05 -11.20
C ILE A 270 3.16 8.30 -11.92
N GLN A 271 3.98 8.99 -12.72
CA GLN A 271 3.57 10.13 -13.53
C GLN A 271 2.83 9.70 -14.81
N ASP A 272 3.29 8.64 -15.45
CA ASP A 272 2.78 8.17 -16.74
C ASP A 272 1.58 7.24 -16.60
N ASP A 273 1.56 6.36 -15.59
CA ASP A 273 0.40 5.52 -15.27
C ASP A 273 -0.80 6.38 -14.80
N PRO A 274 -1.94 6.35 -15.51
CA PRO A 274 -3.09 7.20 -15.19
C PRO A 274 -3.68 6.97 -13.80
N GLU A 275 -3.70 5.74 -13.29
CA GLU A 275 -4.38 5.40 -12.04
C GLU A 275 -3.50 5.70 -10.82
N ARG A 276 -2.20 5.41 -10.93
CA ARG A 276 -1.20 5.84 -9.95
C ARG A 276 -1.16 7.37 -9.85
N PHE A 277 -1.16 8.08 -10.99
CA PHE A 277 -1.24 9.54 -11.00
C PHE A 277 -2.55 10.02 -10.35
N LEU A 278 -3.70 9.44 -10.71
CA LEU A 278 -5.01 9.85 -10.20
C LEU A 278 -5.05 9.71 -8.68
N ARG A 279 -4.72 8.52 -8.16
CA ARG A 279 -4.70 8.22 -6.73
C ARG A 279 -3.74 9.13 -5.96
N ARG A 280 -2.51 9.33 -6.46
CA ARG A 280 -1.53 10.26 -5.88
C ARG A 280 -2.10 11.68 -5.78
N ARG A 281 -2.56 12.26 -6.90
CA ARG A 281 -3.12 13.63 -6.90
C ARG A 281 -4.39 13.76 -6.06
N LEU A 282 -5.19 12.71 -5.98
CA LEU A 282 -6.41 12.68 -5.19
C LEU A 282 -6.10 12.69 -3.69
N THR A 283 -5.14 11.89 -3.23
CA THR A 283 -4.65 11.87 -1.85
C THR A 283 -3.97 13.19 -1.47
N GLU A 284 -3.11 13.76 -2.33
CA GLU A 284 -2.52 15.08 -2.14
C GLU A 284 -3.59 16.17 -1.94
N LEU A 285 -4.55 16.26 -2.88
CA LEU A 285 -5.63 17.24 -2.86
C LEU A 285 -6.57 17.04 -1.66
N ALA A 286 -6.85 15.77 -1.33
CA ALA A 286 -7.66 15.37 -0.20
C ALA A 286 -7.04 15.82 1.11
N TYR A 287 -5.74 15.61 1.35
CA TYR A 287 -5.12 15.84 2.67
C TYR A 287 -4.40 17.17 2.87
N ALA A 288 -3.94 17.87 1.83
CA ALA A 288 -3.13 19.08 1.99
C ALA A 288 -3.73 20.13 2.96
N PRO A 289 -2.92 20.79 3.81
CA PRO A 289 -1.46 20.71 3.94
C PRO A 289 -0.96 19.63 4.93
N HIS A 290 -1.81 18.70 5.37
CA HIS A 290 -1.43 17.62 6.30
C HIS A 290 -0.36 16.70 5.68
N PRO A 291 0.54 16.06 6.48
CA PRO A 291 1.61 15.20 5.94
C PRO A 291 1.14 14.04 5.05
N TYR A 292 -0.06 13.47 5.29
CA TYR A 292 -0.69 12.49 4.39
C TYR A 292 -1.01 13.02 2.97
N GLY A 293 -0.88 14.33 2.75
CA GLY A 293 -1.03 14.97 1.43
C GLY A 293 0.29 15.27 0.72
N ARG A 294 1.40 14.66 1.16
CA ARG A 294 2.74 14.82 0.57
C ARG A 294 3.12 13.59 -0.27
N PRO A 295 3.97 13.73 -1.30
CA PRO A 295 4.42 12.57 -2.08
C PRO A 295 5.40 11.69 -1.28
N ILE A 296 5.10 10.39 -1.15
CA ILE A 296 5.96 9.41 -0.46
C ILE A 296 7.36 9.29 -1.09
N LEU A 297 7.48 9.50 -2.40
CA LEU A 297 8.77 9.51 -3.11
C LEU A 297 9.54 10.85 -2.96
N GLY A 298 9.01 11.84 -2.23
CA GLY A 298 9.56 13.18 -2.16
C GLY A 298 9.34 14.02 -3.42
N THR A 299 10.19 15.02 -3.66
CA THR A 299 10.16 15.84 -4.89
C THR A 299 11.45 15.66 -5.71
N PRO A 300 11.41 15.88 -7.04
CA PRO A 300 12.60 15.74 -7.90
C PRO A 300 13.78 16.62 -7.49
N GLU A 301 13.51 17.75 -6.83
CA GLU A 301 14.52 18.69 -6.34
C GLU A 301 15.21 18.15 -5.08
N LEU A 302 14.43 17.66 -4.11
CA LEU A 302 14.95 17.09 -2.86
C LEU A 302 15.73 15.80 -3.11
N ILE A 303 15.21 14.89 -3.93
CA ILE A 303 15.91 13.64 -4.27
C ILE A 303 17.19 13.92 -5.06
N ARG A 304 17.24 14.95 -5.92
CA ARG A 304 18.48 15.37 -6.59
C ARG A 304 19.51 15.92 -5.62
N ALA A 305 19.07 16.75 -4.68
CA ALA A 305 19.90 17.41 -3.66
C ALA A 305 20.27 16.50 -2.47
N LEU A 306 19.75 15.27 -2.40
CA LEU A 306 19.99 14.34 -1.31
C LEU A 306 21.48 14.03 -1.14
N ALA A 307 21.99 14.27 0.07
CA ALA A 307 23.33 13.92 0.52
C ALA A 307 23.29 12.76 1.53
N ARG A 308 24.35 11.94 1.55
CA ARG A 308 24.46 10.74 2.40
C ARG A 308 24.29 11.05 3.88
N GLU A 309 24.84 12.18 4.33
CA GLU A 309 24.84 12.62 5.74
C GLU A 309 23.42 12.90 6.23
N ARG A 310 22.55 13.40 5.34
CA ARG A 310 21.14 13.63 5.64
C ARG A 310 20.38 12.31 5.77
N LEU A 311 20.60 11.37 4.84
CA LEU A 311 19.97 10.05 4.88
C LEU A 311 20.42 9.25 6.12
N ALA A 312 21.72 9.26 6.44
CA ALA A 312 22.28 8.64 7.64
C ALA A 312 21.75 9.29 8.93
N GLY A 313 21.61 10.61 8.95
CA GLY A 313 20.98 11.35 10.05
C GLY A 313 19.49 11.03 10.22
N TYR A 314 18.77 10.72 9.14
CA TYR A 314 17.38 10.23 9.21
C TYR A 314 17.33 8.81 9.78
N TYR A 315 18.11 7.89 9.19
CA TYR A 315 18.22 6.50 9.63
C TYR A 315 18.50 6.39 11.14
N ALA A 316 19.54 7.06 11.63
CA ALA A 316 19.95 7.02 13.04
C ALA A 316 18.91 7.58 14.05
N ARG A 317 17.94 8.39 13.60
CA ARG A 317 16.85 8.90 14.46
C ARG A 317 15.65 7.95 14.51
N HIS A 318 15.32 7.32 13.38
CA HIS A 318 14.05 6.62 13.21
C HIS A 318 14.17 5.08 13.29
N TYR A 319 15.33 4.52 12.95
CA TYR A 319 15.61 3.08 13.01
C TYR A 319 16.26 2.72 14.35
N VAL A 320 15.48 2.88 15.42
CA VAL A 320 15.88 2.58 16.81
C VAL A 320 14.99 1.48 17.41
N PRO A 321 15.46 0.68 18.39
CA PRO A 321 14.75 -0.53 18.86
C PRO A 321 13.30 -0.29 19.31
N ARG A 322 13.04 0.83 20.01
CA ARG A 322 11.69 1.22 20.46
C ARG A 322 10.72 1.58 19.33
N ASN A 323 11.22 1.78 18.12
CA ASN A 323 10.42 2.10 16.93
C ASN A 323 10.15 0.86 16.06
N MET A 324 10.68 -0.31 16.43
CA MET A 324 10.65 -1.55 15.65
C MET A 324 9.66 -2.58 16.17
N VAL A 325 9.08 -3.34 15.24
CA VAL A 325 8.30 -4.54 15.46
C VAL A 325 8.89 -5.65 14.59
N LEU A 326 9.31 -6.75 15.21
CA LEU A 326 9.63 -8.00 14.51
C LEU A 326 8.38 -8.88 14.51
N VAL A 327 7.90 -9.28 13.34
CA VAL A 327 6.81 -10.26 13.20
C VAL A 327 7.35 -11.51 12.52
N VAL A 328 7.04 -12.69 13.06
CA VAL A 328 7.44 -13.97 12.48
C VAL A 328 6.26 -14.94 12.52
N VAL A 329 5.88 -15.47 11.35
CA VAL A 329 4.81 -16.46 11.21
C VAL A 329 5.28 -17.57 10.29
N GLY A 330 4.99 -18.83 10.63
CA GLY A 330 5.32 -19.99 9.79
C GLY A 330 5.54 -21.26 10.60
N ALA A 331 6.28 -22.21 10.04
CA ALA A 331 6.55 -23.53 10.62
C ALA A 331 7.59 -23.52 11.77
N VAL A 332 7.46 -22.57 12.69
CA VAL A 332 8.43 -22.21 13.75
C VAL A 332 7.71 -22.05 15.10
N THR A 333 8.43 -22.17 16.21
CA THR A 333 7.82 -21.99 17.55
C THR A 333 8.01 -20.57 18.10
N PRO A 334 7.06 -20.03 18.90
CA PRO A 334 7.22 -18.72 19.53
C PRO A 334 8.46 -18.59 20.42
N ASP A 335 8.86 -19.65 21.13
CA ASP A 335 10.05 -19.65 21.99
C ASP A 335 11.36 -19.63 21.18
N GLU A 336 11.42 -20.33 20.05
CA GLU A 336 12.54 -20.27 19.10
C GLU A 336 12.70 -18.86 18.53
N VAL A 337 11.61 -18.27 18.06
CA VAL A 337 11.59 -16.88 17.57
C VAL A 337 12.04 -15.91 18.66
N LEU A 338 11.53 -16.06 19.88
CA LEU A 338 11.87 -15.19 21.00
C LEU A 338 13.33 -15.34 21.45
N ALA A 339 13.90 -16.56 21.40
CA ALA A 339 15.32 -16.79 21.65
C ALA A 339 16.20 -16.11 20.59
N LEU A 340 15.88 -16.24 19.31
CA LEU A 340 16.59 -15.59 18.21
C LEU A 340 16.45 -14.06 18.27
N ALA A 341 15.25 -13.54 18.55
CA ALA A 341 14.99 -12.12 18.70
C ALA A 341 15.78 -11.52 19.88
N ARG A 342 15.86 -12.22 21.03
CA ARG A 342 16.72 -11.81 22.16
C ARG A 342 18.21 -11.80 21.78
N ALA A 343 18.67 -12.80 21.02
CA ALA A 343 20.06 -12.92 20.59
C ALA A 343 20.48 -11.88 19.52
N THR A 344 19.52 -11.30 18.79
CA THR A 344 19.72 -10.33 17.72
C THR A 344 19.16 -8.95 18.11
N PHE A 345 17.87 -8.70 17.84
CA PHE A 345 17.15 -7.47 18.15
C PHE A 345 17.27 -7.02 19.62
N GLY A 346 17.32 -7.95 20.57
CA GLY A 346 17.48 -7.67 22.00
C GLY A 346 18.86 -7.12 22.40
N ARG A 347 19.87 -7.23 21.52
CA ARG A 347 21.22 -6.65 21.72
C ARG A 347 21.35 -5.23 21.17
N LEU A 348 20.36 -4.74 20.43
CA LEU A 348 20.41 -3.44 19.78
C LEU A 348 20.30 -2.31 20.82
N SER A 349 21.24 -1.37 20.78
CA SER A 349 21.21 -0.12 21.53
C SER A 349 20.45 0.96 20.76
N GLY A 350 19.78 1.87 21.47
CA GLY A 350 19.19 3.06 20.86
C GLY A 350 18.51 3.97 21.89
N GLY A 351 18.25 5.21 21.48
CA GLY A 351 17.56 6.20 22.31
C GLY A 351 16.04 5.96 22.42
N PRO A 352 15.31 6.87 23.08
CA PRO A 352 13.85 6.88 23.02
C PRO A 352 13.38 7.08 21.58
N ALA A 353 12.40 6.29 21.14
CA ALA A 353 11.74 6.50 19.85
C ALA A 353 10.85 7.75 19.92
N GLY A 354 11.40 8.89 19.50
CA GLY A 354 10.71 10.18 19.51
C GLY A 354 9.74 10.36 18.35
N ARG A 355 8.78 9.44 18.14
CA ARG A 355 7.74 9.66 17.12
C ARG A 355 6.84 10.81 17.56
N GLY A 356 6.84 11.90 16.80
CA GLY A 356 6.07 13.10 17.11
C GLY A 356 4.57 12.83 17.06
N ALA A 357 3.82 13.45 17.98
CA ALA A 357 2.37 13.45 17.92
C ALA A 357 1.91 14.27 16.70
N LEU A 358 1.24 13.59 15.76
CA LEU A 358 0.63 14.22 14.59
C LEU A 358 -0.85 14.46 14.89
N ALA A 359 -1.32 15.70 14.74
CA ALA A 359 -2.74 16.00 14.89
C ALA A 359 -3.53 15.48 13.68
N PRO A 360 -4.77 14.97 13.87
CA PRO A 360 -5.65 14.62 12.76
C PRO A 360 -5.80 15.76 11.74
N PRO A 361 -5.87 15.45 10.43
CA PRO A 361 -6.21 16.44 9.43
C PRO A 361 -7.62 16.99 9.71
N PRO A 362 -7.86 18.31 9.56
CA PRO A 362 -9.19 18.88 9.74
C PRO A 362 -10.21 18.28 8.77
N THR A 363 -11.51 18.54 8.94
CA THR A 363 -12.48 18.29 7.87
C THR A 363 -12.17 19.17 6.65
N LEU A 364 -12.69 18.79 5.48
CA LEU A 364 -12.68 19.70 4.33
C LEU A 364 -13.79 20.73 4.53
N ASP A 365 -13.45 22.01 4.42
CA ASP A 365 -14.39 23.14 4.55
C ASP A 365 -15.27 23.31 3.31
N ARG A 366 -14.76 22.86 2.16
CA ARG A 366 -15.43 22.86 0.85
C ARG A 366 -14.79 21.86 -0.11
N SER A 367 -15.52 21.46 -1.15
CA SER A 367 -14.99 20.58 -2.18
C SER A 367 -13.77 21.19 -2.86
N ARG A 368 -12.71 20.40 -3.00
CA ARG A 368 -11.48 20.78 -3.70
C ARG A 368 -11.46 20.12 -5.06
N ARG A 369 -11.27 20.89 -6.13
CA ARG A 369 -11.41 20.40 -7.52
C ARG A 369 -10.11 20.66 -8.29
N LEU A 370 -9.60 19.62 -8.95
CA LEU A 370 -8.44 19.70 -9.84
C LEU A 370 -8.76 19.02 -11.18
N ASP A 371 -8.57 19.77 -12.26
CA ASP A 371 -8.71 19.29 -13.63
C ASP A 371 -7.31 19.21 -14.25
N VAL A 372 -6.95 18.05 -14.82
CA VAL A 372 -5.60 17.77 -15.32
C VAL A 372 -5.65 17.47 -16.83
N PRO A 373 -5.10 18.35 -17.70
CA PRO A 373 -5.03 18.11 -19.13
C PRO A 373 -4.04 16.99 -19.50
N ARG A 374 -4.54 15.83 -19.90
CA ARG A 374 -3.78 14.61 -20.19
C ARG A 374 -3.81 14.23 -21.68
N SER A 375 -2.87 13.38 -22.09
CA SER A 375 -2.73 12.85 -23.46
C SER A 375 -3.52 11.57 -23.73
N GLU A 376 -4.03 10.91 -22.69
CA GLU A 376 -4.81 9.69 -22.83
C GLU A 376 -6.17 9.96 -23.46
N GLN A 377 -6.67 9.00 -24.24
CA GLN A 377 -7.96 9.10 -24.94
C GLN A 377 -9.17 8.89 -24.01
N GLN A 378 -8.99 8.15 -22.92
CA GLN A 378 -10.02 7.98 -21.89
C GLN A 378 -9.82 8.99 -20.77
N ALA A 379 -10.93 9.53 -20.27
CA ALA A 379 -10.96 10.33 -19.07
C ALA A 379 -10.96 9.43 -17.83
N TYR A 380 -10.46 10.00 -16.73
CA TYR A 380 -10.44 9.38 -15.41
C TYR A 380 -11.08 10.35 -14.42
N LEU A 381 -11.89 9.83 -13.50
CA LEU A 381 -12.55 10.61 -12.46
C LEU A 381 -12.28 9.97 -11.10
N GLY A 382 -11.71 10.74 -10.18
CA GLY A 382 -11.47 10.36 -8.80
C GLY A 382 -12.17 11.33 -7.85
N LEU A 383 -12.99 10.81 -6.94
CA LEU A 383 -13.55 11.55 -5.79
C LEU A 383 -13.00 10.93 -4.49
N ALA A 384 -12.76 11.74 -3.47
CA ALA A 384 -12.33 11.24 -2.16
C ALA A 384 -12.83 12.07 -0.98
N TRP A 385 -13.14 11.37 0.11
CA TRP A 385 -13.59 11.93 1.39
C TRP A 385 -12.58 11.59 2.49
N ARG A 386 -12.35 12.52 3.43
CA ARG A 386 -11.63 12.24 4.68
C ARG A 386 -12.57 11.49 5.62
N THR A 387 -12.22 10.27 6.02
CA THR A 387 -13.08 9.36 6.78
C THR A 387 -12.46 8.95 8.12
N ALA A 388 -13.07 7.97 8.80
CA ALA A 388 -12.59 7.43 10.08
C ALA A 388 -11.12 7.00 10.02
N ALA A 389 -10.31 7.50 10.98
CA ALA A 389 -8.99 6.96 11.27
C ALA A 389 -9.08 5.50 11.71
N VAL A 390 -8.00 4.74 11.57
CA VAL A 390 -7.95 3.31 11.95
C VAL A 390 -8.39 3.10 13.40
N SER A 391 -7.98 3.99 14.31
CA SER A 391 -8.30 4.00 15.74
C SER A 391 -9.77 4.34 16.09
N SER A 392 -10.63 4.61 15.11
CA SER A 392 -12.01 5.04 15.33
C SER A 392 -12.99 3.88 15.32
N ALA A 393 -13.98 3.89 16.24
CA ALA A 393 -15.07 2.91 16.22
C ALA A 393 -15.89 2.89 14.91
N ASP A 394 -15.84 3.98 14.11
CA ASP A 394 -16.53 4.06 12.82
C ASP A 394 -15.76 3.34 11.68
N VAL A 395 -14.51 2.91 11.89
CA VAL A 395 -13.66 2.24 10.87
C VAL A 395 -14.42 1.11 10.17
N TYR A 396 -15.02 0.21 10.96
CA TYR A 396 -15.78 -0.95 10.50
C TYR A 396 -17.06 -0.58 9.69
N ALA A 397 -17.65 0.59 9.99
CA ALA A 397 -18.85 1.07 9.31
C ALA A 397 -18.51 1.77 7.98
N VAL A 398 -17.38 2.48 7.92
CA VAL A 398 -16.81 3.05 6.68
C VAL A 398 -16.30 1.94 5.75
N ASP A 399 -15.77 0.86 6.31
CA ASP A 399 -15.28 -0.30 5.57
C ASP A 399 -16.41 -1.07 4.87
N LEU A 400 -17.41 -1.56 5.62
CA LEU A 400 -18.60 -2.21 5.03
C LEU A 400 -19.35 -1.28 4.05
N LEU A 401 -19.39 0.02 4.30
CA LEU A 401 -19.93 1.00 3.37
C LEU A 401 -19.18 0.98 2.01
N THR A 402 -17.86 0.85 2.03
CA THR A 402 -17.03 0.84 0.82
C THR A 402 -17.30 -0.41 -0.03
N TYR A 403 -17.46 -1.58 0.61
CA TYR A 403 -17.92 -2.81 -0.06
C TYR A 403 -19.31 -2.64 -0.72
N ILE A 404 -20.27 -2.00 -0.03
CA ILE A 404 -21.61 -1.71 -0.58
C ILE A 404 -21.54 -0.71 -1.73
N LEU A 405 -20.61 0.24 -1.69
CA LEU A 405 -20.43 1.26 -2.73
C LEU A 405 -19.82 0.69 -4.01
N GLY A 406 -18.61 0.11 -3.98
CA GLY A 406 -17.82 -0.06 -5.21
C GLY A 406 -17.04 -1.36 -5.42
N ASP A 407 -16.85 -2.21 -4.41
CA ASP A 407 -15.96 -3.38 -4.50
C ASP A 407 -16.38 -4.43 -5.54
N SER A 408 -17.69 -4.71 -5.66
CA SER A 408 -18.21 -5.79 -6.50
C SER A 408 -19.03 -5.29 -7.71
N PRO A 409 -19.24 -6.12 -8.75
CA PRO A 409 -20.21 -5.84 -9.80
C PRO A 409 -21.65 -5.65 -9.29
N SER A 410 -21.97 -6.16 -8.09
CA SER A 410 -23.28 -5.98 -7.44
C SER A 410 -23.39 -4.72 -6.56
N SER A 411 -22.28 -4.02 -6.33
CA SER A 411 -22.20 -2.84 -5.48
C SER A 411 -22.82 -1.61 -6.17
N ARG A 412 -23.33 -0.65 -5.38
CA ARG A 412 -24.25 0.40 -5.84
C ARG A 412 -23.70 1.23 -7.01
N LEU A 413 -22.40 1.56 -7.00
CA LEU A 413 -21.74 2.35 -8.04
C LEU A 413 -21.62 1.58 -9.37
N ASN A 414 -21.30 0.28 -9.32
CA ASN A 414 -21.23 -0.57 -10.52
C ASN A 414 -22.62 -0.71 -11.17
N GLN A 415 -23.63 -1.05 -10.36
CA GLN A 415 -25.02 -1.18 -10.83
C GLN A 415 -25.57 0.13 -11.42
N GLU A 416 -25.30 1.28 -10.79
CA GLU A 416 -25.77 2.58 -11.27
C GLU A 416 -24.99 3.09 -12.49
N LEU A 417 -23.67 3.25 -12.38
CA LEU A 417 -22.89 3.96 -13.41
C LEU A 417 -22.48 3.07 -14.58
N ARG A 418 -22.15 1.80 -14.34
CA ARG A 418 -21.66 0.89 -15.39
C ARG A 418 -22.80 0.11 -16.03
N GLU A 419 -23.63 -0.59 -15.26
CA GLU A 419 -24.70 -1.43 -15.81
C GLU A 419 -25.93 -0.61 -16.27
N ARG A 420 -26.48 0.27 -15.41
CA ARG A 420 -27.71 1.02 -15.71
C ARG A 420 -27.50 2.23 -16.60
N ARG A 421 -26.65 3.20 -16.20
CA ARG A 421 -26.46 4.47 -16.93
C ARG A 421 -25.38 4.42 -18.02
N ARG A 422 -24.53 3.38 -18.02
CA ARG A 422 -23.41 3.17 -18.98
C ARG A 422 -22.50 4.40 -19.15
N LEU A 423 -22.19 5.07 -18.05
CA LEU A 423 -21.36 6.27 -17.99
C LEU A 423 -19.85 5.97 -17.90
N ALA A 424 -19.49 4.82 -17.34
CA ALA A 424 -18.12 4.42 -17.06
C ALA A 424 -17.86 2.95 -17.47
N SER A 425 -16.64 2.68 -17.93
CA SER A 425 -16.18 1.33 -18.33
C SER A 425 -15.68 0.51 -17.14
N SER A 426 -15.14 1.18 -16.12
CA SER A 426 -14.93 0.65 -14.77
C SER A 426 -15.28 1.72 -13.73
N ILE A 427 -15.74 1.27 -12.57
CA ILE A 427 -15.84 2.07 -11.35
C ILE A 427 -15.57 1.17 -10.15
N GLU A 428 -14.79 1.67 -9.20
CA GLU A 428 -14.44 1.00 -7.95
C GLU A 428 -14.42 2.02 -6.79
N ALA A 429 -14.51 1.50 -5.56
CA ALA A 429 -14.33 2.29 -4.35
C ALA A 429 -13.36 1.57 -3.42
N GLY A 430 -12.48 2.32 -2.75
CA GLY A 430 -11.46 1.77 -1.85
C GLY A 430 -11.36 2.59 -0.58
N TYR A 431 -10.98 1.94 0.52
CA TYR A 431 -10.78 2.55 1.82
C TYR A 431 -9.34 2.29 2.28
N VAL A 432 -8.67 3.34 2.75
CA VAL A 432 -7.41 3.23 3.49
C VAL A 432 -7.59 3.92 4.84
N ALA A 433 -7.43 3.16 5.92
CA ALA A 433 -7.43 3.66 7.28
C ALA A 433 -5.98 3.87 7.76
N SER A 434 -5.61 5.12 8.02
CA SER A 434 -4.32 5.51 8.60
C SER A 434 -4.48 5.94 10.06
N GLU A 435 -3.36 6.06 10.80
CA GLU A 435 -3.36 6.31 12.25
C GLU A 435 -4.19 7.54 12.64
N GLN A 436 -4.09 8.62 11.85
CA GLN A 436 -4.67 9.93 12.15
C GLN A 436 -5.92 10.29 11.30
N ALA A 437 -6.21 9.55 10.23
CA ALA A 437 -7.40 9.72 9.39
C ALA A 437 -7.60 8.55 8.42
N GLY A 438 -8.82 8.38 7.94
CA GLY A 438 -9.12 7.53 6.79
C GLY A 438 -9.28 8.34 5.50
N ILE A 439 -9.15 7.65 4.37
CA ILE A 439 -9.58 8.17 3.07
C ILE A 439 -10.39 7.09 2.35
N VAL A 440 -11.62 7.43 1.95
CA VAL A 440 -12.38 6.62 0.98
C VAL A 440 -12.30 7.30 -0.37
N THR A 441 -11.89 6.55 -1.38
CA THR A 441 -11.80 6.97 -2.77
C THR A 441 -12.88 6.28 -3.61
N VAL A 442 -13.34 6.96 -4.65
CA VAL A 442 -14.13 6.40 -5.75
C VAL A 442 -13.42 6.76 -7.05
N ALA A 443 -13.01 5.76 -7.82
CA ALA A 443 -12.28 5.94 -9.07
C ALA A 443 -13.06 5.32 -10.25
N ALA A 444 -13.12 6.03 -11.37
CA ALA A 444 -13.82 5.59 -12.58
C ALA A 444 -13.04 5.91 -13.87
N ARG A 445 -13.13 5.01 -14.84
CA ARG A 445 -12.64 5.21 -16.23
C ARG A 445 -13.84 5.43 -17.16
N LEU A 446 -13.78 6.45 -18.01
CA LEU A 446 -14.93 6.89 -18.80
C LEU A 446 -14.54 7.73 -20.02
N ASP A 447 -15.49 7.93 -20.93
CA ASP A 447 -15.34 8.89 -22.02
C ASP A 447 -15.53 10.32 -21.49
N ALA A 448 -14.73 11.28 -21.96
CA ALA A 448 -14.71 12.65 -21.44
C ALA A 448 -16.09 13.35 -21.37
N PRO A 449 -17.01 13.21 -22.35
CA PRO A 449 -18.36 13.79 -22.27
C PRO A 449 -19.23 13.29 -21.11
N ASN A 450 -18.86 12.17 -20.46
CA ASN A 450 -19.59 11.64 -19.30
C ASN A 450 -19.07 12.18 -17.96
N LEU A 451 -18.00 12.97 -17.90
CA LEU A 451 -17.35 13.41 -16.65
C LEU A 451 -18.33 14.00 -15.62
N ASP A 452 -19.04 15.08 -15.97
CA ASP A 452 -19.98 15.74 -15.04
C ASP A 452 -21.21 14.85 -14.74
N ARG A 453 -21.64 14.01 -15.69
CA ARG A 453 -22.74 13.06 -15.53
C ARG A 453 -22.39 11.93 -14.54
N ALA A 454 -21.15 11.45 -14.59
CA ALA A 454 -20.62 10.43 -13.70
C ALA A 454 -20.39 10.99 -12.29
N GLU A 455 -19.81 12.19 -12.17
CA GLU A 455 -19.67 12.87 -10.88
C GLU A 455 -21.03 13.06 -10.19
N ALA A 456 -22.02 13.58 -10.91
CA ALA A 456 -23.38 13.72 -10.39
C ALA A 456 -24.00 12.36 -10.00
N ALA A 457 -23.73 11.29 -10.75
CA ALA A 457 -24.25 9.95 -10.45
C ALA A 457 -23.56 9.30 -9.21
N ILE A 458 -22.28 9.55 -8.97
CA ILE A 458 -21.56 9.08 -7.77
C ILE A 458 -22.15 9.75 -6.52
N LEU A 459 -22.29 11.08 -6.55
CA LEU A 459 -22.89 11.87 -5.47
C LEU A 459 -24.35 11.46 -5.22
N ASP A 460 -25.10 11.14 -6.28
CA ASP A 460 -26.48 10.66 -6.20
C ASP A 460 -26.62 9.28 -5.55
N VAL A 461 -25.67 8.36 -5.76
CA VAL A 461 -25.60 7.09 -5.03
C VAL A 461 -25.30 7.34 -3.55
N ILE A 462 -24.32 8.20 -3.25
CA ILE A 462 -23.86 8.50 -1.89
C ILE A 462 -24.94 9.20 -1.07
N ARG A 463 -25.62 10.21 -1.65
CA ARG A 463 -26.76 10.89 -1.05
C ARG A 463 -27.90 9.92 -0.74
N ARG A 464 -28.23 8.98 -1.63
CA ARG A 464 -29.21 7.92 -1.30
C ARG A 464 -28.78 7.03 -0.14
N VAL A 465 -27.49 6.68 -0.01
CA VAL A 465 -27.01 5.96 1.19
C VAL A 465 -27.21 6.79 2.46
N ARG A 466 -26.94 8.10 2.41
CA ARG A 466 -27.08 9.02 3.55
C ARG A 466 -28.54 9.22 3.96
N GLU A 467 -29.42 9.41 3.00
CA GLU A 467 -30.86 9.64 3.23
C GLU A 467 -31.56 8.33 3.64
N GLN A 468 -31.45 7.30 2.80
CA GLN A 468 -32.27 6.09 2.80
C GLN A 468 -31.58 4.90 3.48
N GLY A 469 -30.25 4.95 3.66
CA GLY A 469 -29.46 3.87 4.24
C GLY A 469 -29.12 2.73 3.27
N VAL A 470 -28.81 1.58 3.86
CA VAL A 470 -28.51 0.31 3.18
C VAL A 470 -29.51 -0.76 3.61
N THR A 471 -29.82 -1.69 2.72
CA THR A 471 -30.64 -2.86 3.06
C THR A 471 -29.82 -3.90 3.83
N GLU A 472 -30.48 -4.71 4.65
CA GLU A 472 -29.81 -5.82 5.33
C GLU A 472 -29.19 -6.81 4.34
N ALA A 473 -29.81 -7.02 3.17
CA ALA A 473 -29.26 -7.85 2.11
C ALA A 473 -27.95 -7.28 1.52
N GLU A 474 -27.80 -5.96 1.42
CA GLU A 474 -26.54 -5.32 1.03
C GLU A 474 -25.48 -5.44 2.14
N ARG A 475 -25.86 -5.23 3.41
CA ARG A 475 -24.98 -5.40 4.57
C ARG A 475 -24.42 -6.80 4.66
N GLN A 476 -25.27 -7.82 4.53
CA GLN A 476 -24.88 -9.24 4.57
C GLN A 476 -23.95 -9.60 3.41
N ARG A 477 -24.22 -9.13 2.18
CA ARG A 477 -23.30 -9.35 1.06
C ARG A 477 -21.93 -8.69 1.30
N ALA A 478 -21.91 -7.45 1.78
CA ALA A 478 -20.67 -6.75 2.09
C ALA A 478 -19.86 -7.45 3.20
N LEU A 479 -20.53 -7.95 4.23
CA LEU A 479 -19.91 -8.74 5.31
C LEU A 479 -19.30 -10.04 4.76
N ILE A 480 -20.06 -10.81 3.96
CA ILE A 480 -19.56 -12.05 3.33
C ILE A 480 -18.35 -11.75 2.44
N THR A 481 -18.36 -10.66 1.67
CA THR A 481 -17.21 -10.26 0.84
C THR A 481 -16.00 -9.88 1.69
N ALA A 482 -16.19 -9.09 2.76
CA ALA A 482 -15.10 -8.71 3.66
C ALA A 482 -14.51 -9.92 4.41
N GLU A 483 -15.34 -10.85 4.88
CA GLU A 483 -14.90 -12.12 5.48
C GLU A 483 -14.11 -12.98 4.47
N SER A 484 -14.56 -13.02 3.21
CA SER A 484 -13.88 -13.74 2.13
C SER A 484 -12.52 -13.13 1.81
N SER A 485 -12.45 -11.81 1.65
CA SER A 485 -11.20 -11.07 1.39
C SER A 485 -10.20 -11.25 2.52
N TYR A 486 -10.63 -11.05 3.78
CA TYR A 486 -9.79 -11.26 4.95
C TYR A 486 -9.24 -12.69 5.02
N ALA A 487 -10.07 -13.70 4.75
CA ALA A 487 -9.63 -15.10 4.73
C ALA A 487 -8.55 -15.39 3.68
N PHE A 488 -8.58 -14.73 2.52
CA PHE A 488 -7.49 -14.82 1.53
C PHE A 488 -6.26 -14.00 1.92
N ASP A 489 -6.44 -12.82 2.53
CA ASP A 489 -5.33 -11.97 2.99
C ASP A 489 -4.52 -12.62 4.12
N ILE A 490 -5.12 -13.49 4.94
CA ILE A 490 -4.47 -14.24 6.02
C ILE A 490 -4.26 -15.74 5.74
N GLU A 491 -4.41 -16.21 4.49
CA GLU A 491 -4.18 -17.62 4.12
C GLU A 491 -2.70 -18.02 4.31
N THR A 492 -1.78 -17.11 3.99
CA THR A 492 -0.32 -17.36 4.01
C THR A 492 0.35 -16.82 5.28
N ALA A 493 1.52 -17.38 5.61
CA ALA A 493 2.38 -16.87 6.68
C ALA A 493 2.81 -15.41 6.46
N GLU A 494 3.13 -15.04 5.21
CA GLU A 494 3.41 -13.67 4.79
C GLU A 494 2.22 -12.73 5.04
N GLY A 495 1.00 -13.20 4.73
CA GLY A 495 -0.25 -12.48 4.91
C GLY A 495 -0.60 -12.21 6.38
N LEU A 496 -0.54 -13.26 7.22
CA LEU A 496 -0.71 -13.15 8.67
C LEU A 496 0.34 -12.22 9.31
N ALA A 497 1.61 -12.40 8.96
CA ALA A 497 2.68 -11.53 9.47
C ALA A 497 2.45 -10.05 9.06
N ARG A 498 1.98 -9.82 7.84
CA ARG A 498 1.67 -8.49 7.31
C ARG A 498 0.51 -7.82 8.04
N SER A 499 -0.59 -8.56 8.26
CA SER A 499 -1.73 -8.14 9.08
C SER A 499 -1.25 -7.67 10.47
N TYR A 500 -0.50 -8.52 11.18
CA TYR A 500 -0.05 -8.22 12.54
C TYR A 500 0.95 -7.06 12.62
N GLY A 501 1.85 -6.94 11.64
CA GLY A 501 2.84 -5.86 11.60
C GLY A 501 2.21 -4.50 11.27
N GLN A 502 1.27 -4.46 10.32
CA GLN A 502 0.48 -3.25 10.04
C GLN A 502 -0.37 -2.85 11.25
N ALA A 503 -1.05 -3.81 11.89
CA ALA A 503 -1.84 -3.58 13.08
C ALA A 503 -1.01 -3.04 14.25
N GLU A 504 0.11 -3.66 14.59
CA GLU A 504 0.99 -3.22 15.69
C GLU A 504 1.72 -1.89 15.39
N THR A 505 1.90 -1.50 14.12
CA THR A 505 2.50 -0.20 13.77
C THR A 505 1.51 0.97 13.64
N THR A 506 0.22 0.70 13.40
CA THR A 506 -0.81 1.75 13.16
C THR A 506 -1.95 1.77 14.19
N TRP A 507 -2.19 0.66 14.88
CA TRP A 507 -3.22 0.49 15.90
C TRP A 507 -2.77 -0.51 16.98
N THR A 508 -3.45 -1.65 17.15
CA THR A 508 -3.00 -2.76 18.01
C THR A 508 -3.27 -4.14 17.41
N LEU A 509 -2.49 -5.14 17.81
CA LEU A 509 -2.74 -6.56 17.47
C LEU A 509 -4.11 -7.06 17.98
N ASP A 510 -4.58 -6.61 19.14
CA ASP A 510 -5.85 -7.05 19.72
C ASP A 510 -7.07 -6.50 18.95
N ASP A 511 -6.95 -5.30 18.37
CA ASP A 511 -7.98 -4.71 17.51
C ASP A 511 -8.11 -5.45 16.17
N GLU A 512 -6.99 -5.93 15.62
CA GLU A 512 -6.92 -6.77 14.41
C GLU A 512 -7.48 -8.18 14.67
N LEU A 513 -7.06 -8.85 15.74
CA LEU A 513 -7.63 -10.15 16.13
C LEU A 513 -9.13 -10.08 16.43
N ALA A 514 -9.64 -8.90 16.78
CA ALA A 514 -11.07 -8.63 16.95
C ALA A 514 -11.79 -8.10 15.69
N TYR A 515 -11.08 -7.79 14.59
CA TYR A 515 -11.61 -7.06 13.42
C TYR A 515 -12.90 -7.70 12.87
N LEU A 516 -12.86 -8.96 12.41
CA LEU A 516 -14.05 -9.65 11.90
C LEU A 516 -15.15 -9.81 12.97
N GLY A 517 -14.76 -9.98 14.24
CA GLY A 517 -15.69 -10.08 15.36
C GLY A 517 -16.52 -8.81 15.55
N ARG A 518 -15.88 -7.63 15.40
CA ARG A 518 -16.50 -6.31 15.46
C ARG A 518 -17.27 -5.97 14.17
N LEU A 519 -16.70 -6.26 13.01
CA LEU A 519 -17.29 -6.04 11.69
C LEU A 519 -18.68 -6.69 11.56
N ARG A 520 -18.83 -7.93 12.04
CA ARG A 520 -20.12 -8.66 12.09
C ARG A 520 -21.23 -7.91 12.82
N GLN A 521 -20.90 -7.16 13.88
CA GLN A 521 -21.87 -6.44 14.73
C GLN A 521 -22.36 -5.12 14.11
N ILE A 522 -21.70 -4.61 13.07
CA ILE A 522 -22.05 -3.33 12.47
C ILE A 522 -23.41 -3.41 11.79
N THR A 523 -24.33 -2.57 12.22
CA THR A 523 -25.71 -2.49 11.71
C THR A 523 -25.84 -1.59 10.47
N ALA A 524 -26.93 -1.78 9.71
CA ALA A 524 -27.28 -0.89 8.60
C ALA A 524 -27.50 0.59 9.05
N ALA A 525 -27.88 0.81 10.32
CA ALA A 525 -27.98 2.14 10.90
C ALA A 525 -26.60 2.80 11.07
N GLN A 526 -25.62 2.08 11.64
CA GLN A 526 -24.25 2.58 11.78
C GLN A 526 -23.60 2.88 10.42
N ILE A 527 -23.86 2.05 9.39
CA ILE A 527 -23.39 2.30 8.01
C ILE A 527 -23.97 3.60 7.45
N ARG A 528 -25.29 3.83 7.61
CA ARG A 528 -25.95 5.07 7.20
C ARG A 528 -25.41 6.27 7.97
N ASP A 529 -25.17 6.14 9.26
CA ASP A 529 -24.77 7.25 10.12
C ASP A 529 -23.27 7.60 9.93
N ALA A 530 -22.42 6.62 9.64
CA ALA A 530 -21.07 6.84 9.11
C ALA A 530 -21.09 7.53 7.73
N ALA A 531 -21.99 7.11 6.82
CA ALA A 531 -22.18 7.80 5.54
C ALA A 531 -22.58 9.28 5.75
N ARG A 532 -23.51 9.55 6.68
CA ARG A 532 -23.94 10.91 7.03
C ARG A 532 -22.81 11.77 7.60
N LYS A 533 -21.94 11.16 8.41
CA LYS A 533 -20.82 11.81 9.10
C LYS A 533 -19.64 12.16 8.18
N TYR A 534 -19.36 11.32 7.17
CA TYR A 534 -18.11 11.40 6.39
C TYR A 534 -18.28 11.69 4.89
N PHE A 535 -19.47 11.55 4.31
CA PHE A 535 -19.67 11.62 2.85
C PHE A 535 -20.58 12.79 2.42
N GLY A 536 -20.24 14.02 2.80
CA GLY A 536 -21.00 15.19 2.37
C GLY A 536 -20.95 15.44 0.85
N ASP A 537 -21.89 16.25 0.39
CA ASP A 537 -22.06 16.62 -1.03
C ASP A 537 -21.19 17.81 -1.45
N ALA A 538 -20.41 18.36 -0.52
CA ALA A 538 -19.73 19.66 -0.65
C ALA A 538 -18.36 19.72 0.07
N ASP A 539 -17.80 18.59 0.51
CA ASP A 539 -16.61 18.46 1.37
C ASP A 539 -15.66 17.34 0.90
N TYR A 540 -15.61 17.08 -0.41
CA TYR A 540 -14.76 16.07 -1.04
C TYR A 540 -13.67 16.65 -1.94
N ALA A 541 -12.57 15.92 -2.11
CA ALA A 541 -11.61 16.18 -3.18
C ALA A 541 -12.06 15.52 -4.48
N ARG A 542 -11.90 16.22 -5.60
CA ARG A 542 -12.09 15.71 -6.97
C ARG A 542 -10.83 15.93 -7.79
N VAL A 543 -10.33 14.88 -8.41
CA VAL A 543 -9.40 14.98 -9.55
C VAL A 543 -10.09 14.41 -10.77
N ARG A 544 -10.04 15.12 -11.90
CA ARG A 544 -10.43 14.56 -13.20
C ARG A 544 -9.40 14.80 -14.27
N PHE A 545 -9.19 13.81 -15.13
CA PHE A 545 -8.36 13.96 -16.32
C PHE A 545 -9.23 14.40 -17.47
N VAL A 546 -8.76 15.42 -18.17
CA VAL A 546 -9.39 15.94 -19.38
C VAL A 546 -8.47 15.59 -20.54
N PRO A 547 -8.83 14.65 -21.42
CA PRO A 547 -8.17 14.44 -22.70
C PRO A 547 -8.03 15.76 -23.48
N ARG A 548 -6.88 15.94 -24.13
CA ARG A 548 -6.57 17.11 -24.98
C ARG A 548 -7.10 16.97 -26.40
#